data_AF-A0AAW0VUS6-F1
#
_entry.id   AF-A0AAW0VUS6-F1
#
_cell.length_a   1.000
_cell.length_b   1.000
_cell.length_c   1.000
_cell.angle_alpha   90.00
_cell.angle_beta   90.00
_cell.angle_gamma   90.00
#
_symmetry.space_group_name_H-M   'P 1'
#
loop_
_entity.id
_entity.type
_entity.pdbx_description
1 polymer ?
#
loop_
_entity_poly.entity_id
_entity_poly.type
_entity_poly.pdbx_seq_one_letter_code
_entity_poly.pdbx_strand_id
1 'polypeptide(L)'
;ENFDLERLEILGDSFLKFIITEYLFLKETESHEGRLSLRRGKLVCNRTLSSLAKCKSIPNKMQSFYLEPPLNGLLLGFTIKPEVSNKLRSCNLSHDKWPSLPKSSRLENLQEVVKNIGGEREK
;
A
#
# COMPACT_ATOMS: atom_id res chain seq x y z
N GLU A 1 -9.66 13.88 5.85
CA GLU A 1 -8.86 12.71 6.23
C GLU A 1 -8.87 11.72 5.08
N ASN A 2 -7.73 11.19 4.68
CA ASN A 2 -7.68 10.09 3.72
C ASN A 2 -7.98 8.81 4.49
N PHE A 3 -9.15 8.23 4.25
CA PHE A 3 -9.54 6.95 4.83
C PHE A 3 -8.94 5.83 3.97
N ASP A 4 -7.96 5.10 4.49
CA ASP A 4 -7.48 3.86 3.90
C ASP A 4 -8.14 2.64 4.55
N LEU A 5 -8.03 1.49 3.90
CA LEU A 5 -8.60 0.23 4.36
C LEU A 5 -7.57 -0.66 5.07
N GLU A 6 -6.36 -0.17 5.36
CA GLU A 6 -5.26 -0.99 5.87
C GLU A 6 -5.61 -1.61 7.23
N ARG A 7 -6.23 -0.82 8.12
CA ARG A 7 -6.68 -1.33 9.43
C ARG A 7 -7.75 -2.41 9.32
N LEU A 8 -8.65 -2.27 8.34
CA LEU A 8 -9.71 -3.26 8.10
C LEU A 8 -9.14 -4.51 7.43
N GLU A 9 -8.14 -4.38 6.56
CA GLU A 9 -7.40 -5.49 5.98
C GLU A 9 -6.70 -6.32 7.06
N ILE A 10 -5.95 -5.66 7.97
CA ILE A 10 -5.25 -6.34 9.08
C ILE A 10 -6.22 -7.15 9.95
N LEU A 11 -7.35 -6.53 10.30
CA LEU A 11 -8.38 -7.18 11.09
C LEU A 11 -9.02 -8.36 10.33
N GLY A 12 -9.37 -8.12 9.07
CA GLY A 12 -10.00 -9.12 8.19
C GLY A 12 -9.11 -10.34 7.93
N ASP A 13 -7.82 -10.13 7.71
CA ASP A 13 -6.84 -11.20 7.49
C ASP A 13 -6.70 -12.10 8.73
N SER A 14 -6.59 -11.49 9.92
CA SER A 14 -6.52 -12.22 11.18
C SER A 14 -7.79 -13.04 11.44
N PHE A 15 -8.96 -12.42 11.24
CA PHE A 15 -10.26 -13.06 11.39
C PHE A 15 -10.44 -14.22 10.41
N LEU A 16 -10.13 -14.02 9.13
CA LEU A 16 -10.27 -15.04 8.10
C LEU A 16 -9.33 -16.23 8.36
N LYS A 17 -8.08 -15.98 8.76
CA LYS A 17 -7.13 -17.02 9.15
C LYS A 17 -7.65 -17.83 10.35
N PHE A 18 -8.22 -17.17 11.35
CA PHE A 18 -8.79 -17.82 12.53
C PHE A 18 -9.97 -18.73 12.16
N ILE A 19 -11.01 -18.18 11.50
CA ILE A 19 -12.22 -18.93 11.15
C ILE A 19 -11.92 -20.13 10.24
N ILE A 20 -11.01 -19.98 9.26
CA ILE A 20 -10.64 -21.11 8.40
C ILE A 20 -9.85 -22.17 9.18
N THR A 21 -9.00 -21.76 10.13
CA THR A 21 -8.28 -22.71 10.99
C THR A 21 -9.26 -23.50 11.84
N GLU A 22 -10.20 -22.83 12.51
CA GLU A 22 -11.24 -23.47 13.32
C GLU A 22 -12.11 -24.41 12.47
N TYR A 23 -12.56 -23.96 11.30
CA TYR A 23 -13.35 -24.77 10.38
C TYR A 23 -12.63 -26.06 9.97
N LEU A 24 -11.35 -25.96 9.59
CA LEU A 24 -10.56 -27.12 9.18
C LEU A 24 -10.30 -28.07 10.36
N PHE A 25 -10.01 -27.52 11.55
CA PHE A 25 -9.77 -28.29 12.75
C PHE A 25 -11.00 -29.13 13.14
N LEU A 26 -12.20 -28.53 13.07
CA LEU A 26 -13.45 -29.21 13.41
C LEU A 26 -13.92 -30.21 12.32
N LYS A 27 -13.64 -29.94 11.05
CA LYS A 27 -14.12 -30.77 9.93
C LYS A 27 -13.18 -31.91 9.57
N GLU A 28 -11.89 -31.77 9.81
CA GLU A 28 -10.85 -32.71 9.39
C GLU A 28 -10.09 -33.26 10.61
N THR A 29 -10.81 -33.84 11.57
CA THR A 29 -10.29 -34.27 12.87
C THR A 29 -9.12 -35.26 12.78
N GLU A 30 -9.08 -36.09 11.75
CA GLU A 30 -8.04 -37.10 11.52
C GLU A 30 -6.81 -36.56 10.75
N SER A 31 -6.84 -35.30 10.33
CA SER A 31 -5.73 -34.71 9.55
C SER A 31 -4.66 -34.13 10.46
N HIS A 32 -3.41 -34.45 10.15
CA HIS A 32 -2.25 -33.91 10.83
C HIS A 32 -2.01 -32.43 10.44
N GLU A 33 -1.31 -31.71 11.33
CA GLU A 33 -1.04 -30.27 11.25
C GLU A 33 -0.52 -29.82 9.87
N GLY A 34 0.44 -30.55 9.29
CA GLY A 34 1.02 -30.21 7.98
C GLY A 34 -0.02 -30.15 6.86
N ARG A 35 -1.01 -31.07 6.87
CA ARG A 35 -2.08 -31.10 5.88
C ARG A 35 -3.11 -29.99 6.10
N LEU A 36 -3.44 -29.72 7.37
CA LEU A 36 -4.32 -28.62 7.75
C LEU A 36 -3.70 -27.26 7.38
N SER A 37 -2.40 -27.08 7.65
CA SER A 37 -1.65 -25.87 7.29
C SER A 37 -1.56 -25.67 5.77
N LEU A 38 -1.31 -26.73 5.01
CA LEU A 38 -1.30 -26.67 3.55
C LEU A 38 -2.69 -26.31 2.99
N ARG A 39 -3.76 -26.90 3.53
CA ARG A 39 -5.14 -26.58 3.12
C ARG A 39 -5.52 -25.15 3.47
N ARG A 40 -5.24 -24.70 4.69
CA ARG A 40 -5.44 -23.32 5.10
C ARG A 40 -4.71 -22.36 4.16
N GLY A 41 -3.44 -22.63 3.85
CA GLY A 41 -2.65 -21.82 2.92
C GLY A 41 -3.28 -21.74 1.52
N LYS A 42 -3.86 -22.83 1.01
CA LYS A 42 -4.56 -22.84 -0.28
C LYS A 42 -5.87 -22.05 -0.26
N LEU A 43 -6.62 -22.10 0.85
CA LEU A 43 -7.90 -21.39 1.00
C LEU A 43 -7.70 -19.88 1.19
N VAL A 44 -6.70 -19.48 1.97
CA VAL A 44 -6.46 -18.09 2.39
C VAL A 44 -5.34 -17.42 1.58
N CYS A 45 -4.97 -17.95 0.41
CA CYS A 45 -3.99 -17.27 -0.45
C CYS A 45 -4.65 -16.19 -1.32
N ASN A 46 -3.85 -15.17 -1.65
CA ASN A 46 -4.29 -14.03 -2.47
C ASN A 46 -4.90 -14.46 -3.82
N ARG A 47 -4.38 -15.53 -4.44
CA ARG A 47 -4.91 -16.05 -5.70
C ARG A 47 -6.34 -16.58 -5.55
N THR A 48 -6.61 -17.34 -4.50
CA THR A 48 -7.94 -17.90 -4.21
C THR A 48 -8.90 -16.77 -3.84
N LEU A 49 -8.50 -15.88 -2.93
CA LEU A 49 -9.33 -14.76 -2.49
C LEU A 49 -9.65 -13.79 -3.63
N SER A 50 -8.69 -13.49 -4.51
CA SER A 50 -8.91 -12.67 -5.71
C SER A 50 -9.91 -13.31 -6.68
N SER A 51 -9.81 -14.63 -6.87
CA SER A 51 -10.75 -15.36 -7.72
C SER A 51 -12.17 -15.32 -7.14
N LEU A 52 -12.31 -15.51 -5.83
CA LEU A 52 -13.59 -15.38 -5.13
C LEU A 52 -14.15 -13.95 -5.22
N ALA A 53 -13.30 -12.93 -5.07
CA ALA A 53 -13.70 -11.53 -5.19
C ALA A 53 -14.27 -11.22 -6.58
N LYS A 54 -13.66 -11.76 -7.64
CA LYS A 54 -14.17 -11.65 -9.01
C LYS A 54 -15.55 -12.30 -9.15
N CYS A 55 -15.72 -13.52 -8.62
CA CYS A 55 -17.03 -14.21 -8.63
C CYS A 55 -18.11 -13.45 -7.85
N LYS A 56 -17.74 -12.64 -6.85
CA LYS A 56 -18.65 -11.81 -6.06
C LYS A 56 -18.80 -10.38 -6.60
N SER A 57 -18.24 -10.09 -7.78
CA SER A 57 -18.26 -8.77 -8.41
C SER A 57 -17.78 -7.64 -7.49
N ILE A 58 -16.85 -7.94 -6.56
CA ILE A 58 -16.21 -6.95 -5.69
C ILE A 58 -15.40 -5.93 -6.50
N PRO A 59 -14.65 -6.31 -7.57
CA PRO A 59 -13.89 -5.34 -8.36
C PRO A 59 -14.74 -4.18 -8.89
N ASN A 60 -16.01 -4.43 -9.25
CA ASN A 60 -16.93 -3.40 -9.76
C ASN A 60 -17.42 -2.42 -8.66
N LYS A 61 -17.10 -2.72 -7.40
CA LYS A 61 -17.46 -1.90 -6.22
C LYS A 61 -16.24 -1.24 -5.58
N MET A 62 -15.03 -1.54 -6.07
CA MET A 62 -13.81 -0.96 -5.54
C MET A 62 -13.61 0.44 -6.11
N GLN A 63 -13.38 1.41 -5.22
CA GLN A 63 -12.87 2.72 -5.59
C GLN A 63 -11.37 2.73 -5.29
N SER A 64 -10.55 2.79 -6.32
CA SER A 64 -9.09 2.88 -6.20
C SER A 64 -8.59 4.15 -6.88
N PHE A 65 -7.61 4.80 -6.28
CA PHE A 65 -6.82 5.81 -6.97
C PHE A 65 -5.77 5.11 -7.83
N TYR A 66 -5.58 5.57 -9.06
CA TYR A 66 -4.48 5.09 -9.88
C TYR A 66 -3.16 5.51 -9.25
N LEU A 67 -2.25 4.56 -9.11
CA LEU A 67 -0.86 4.87 -8.79
C LEU A 67 -0.23 5.47 -10.05
N GLU A 68 -0.02 6.78 -10.02
CA GLU A 68 0.79 7.53 -10.96
C GLU A 68 2.11 7.82 -10.27
N PRO A 69 3.19 7.07 -10.58
CA PRO A 69 4.47 7.20 -9.88
C PRO A 69 4.94 8.67 -9.70
N PRO A 70 4.79 9.55 -10.71
CA PRO A 70 5.18 10.96 -10.56
C PRO A 70 4.34 11.77 -9.56
N LEU A 71 3.09 11.37 -9.30
CA LEU A 71 2.07 12.15 -8.58
C LEU A 71 1.64 11.53 -7.24
N ASN A 72 1.82 10.23 -7.05
CA ASN A 72 1.52 9.54 -5.79
C ASN A 72 2.43 8.33 -5.52
N GLY A 73 3.52 8.15 -6.28
CA GLY A 73 4.51 7.07 -6.13
C GLY A 73 5.47 7.22 -4.96
N LEU A 74 5.02 7.73 -3.81
CA LEU A 74 5.88 7.77 -2.63
C LEU A 74 6.21 6.35 -2.19
N LEU A 75 7.49 6.11 -1.90
CA LEU A 75 7.94 4.83 -1.39
C LEU A 75 7.28 4.53 -0.04
N LEU A 76 6.95 3.26 0.19
CA LEU A 76 6.52 2.77 1.48
C LEU A 76 7.52 3.19 2.57
N GLY A 77 7.01 3.80 3.65
CA GLY A 77 7.82 4.30 4.77
C GLY A 77 8.47 5.68 4.55
N PHE A 78 8.35 6.29 3.36
CA PHE A 78 8.81 7.65 3.13
C PHE A 78 7.74 8.67 3.53
N THR A 79 7.94 9.34 4.67
CA THR A 79 7.00 10.35 5.19
C THR A 79 7.62 11.74 5.09
N ILE A 80 6.86 12.68 4.52
CA ILE A 80 7.18 14.10 4.51
C ILE A 80 6.10 14.84 5.31
N LYS A 81 6.51 15.88 6.05
CA LYS A 81 5.57 16.76 6.76
C LYS A 81 4.54 17.35 5.77
N PRO A 82 3.25 17.43 6.13
CA PRO A 82 2.20 17.88 5.22
C PRO A 82 2.46 19.29 4.66
N GLU A 83 3.06 20.18 5.46
CA GLU A 83 3.48 21.54 5.05
C GLU A 83 4.47 21.53 3.87
N VAL A 84 5.49 20.69 3.94
CA VAL A 84 6.52 20.54 2.89
C VAL A 84 5.90 19.90 1.66
N SER A 85 5.06 18.87 1.86
CA SER A 85 4.40 18.16 0.78
C SER A 85 3.50 19.08 -0.06
N ASN A 86 2.73 19.96 0.58
CA ASN A 86 1.87 20.93 -0.12
C ASN A 86 2.70 21.96 -0.91
N LYS A 87 3.83 22.41 -0.36
CA LYS A 87 4.77 23.29 -1.08
C LYS A 87 5.40 22.59 -2.29
N LEU A 88 5.86 21.35 -2.16
CA LEU A 88 6.44 20.57 -3.27
C LEU A 88 5.43 20.33 -4.39
N ARG A 89 4.16 20.06 -4.03
CA ARG A 89 3.04 19.98 -4.98
C ARG A 89 2.79 21.30 -5.69
N SER A 90 2.81 22.44 -4.98
CA SER A 90 2.69 23.76 -5.62
C SER A 90 3.85 24.11 -6.57
N CYS A 91 5.02 23.49 -6.37
CA CYS A 91 6.18 23.63 -7.25
C CYS A 91 6.21 22.59 -8.39
N ASN A 92 5.19 21.73 -8.51
CA ASN A 92 5.06 20.68 -9.53
C ASN A 92 6.25 19.70 -9.61
N LEU A 93 6.93 19.44 -8.48
CA LEU A 93 8.05 18.49 -8.43
C LEU A 93 7.55 17.05 -8.36
N SER A 94 7.95 16.21 -9.31
CA SER A 94 7.66 14.76 -9.31
C SER A 94 8.05 14.12 -7.98
N HIS A 95 7.17 13.25 -7.47
CA HIS A 95 7.36 12.50 -6.23
C HIS A 95 8.64 11.65 -6.24
N ASP A 96 9.10 11.19 -7.41
CA ASP A 96 10.35 10.42 -7.56
C ASP A 96 11.59 11.19 -7.09
N LYS A 97 11.52 12.52 -7.11
CA LYS A 97 12.62 13.43 -6.72
C LYS A 97 12.52 13.89 -5.27
N TRP A 98 11.53 13.43 -4.51
CA TRP A 98 11.37 13.82 -3.12
C TRP A 98 12.42 13.18 -2.19
N PRO A 99 12.85 11.91 -2.40
CA PRO A 99 13.90 11.31 -1.59
C PRO A 99 15.28 11.95 -1.74
N SER A 100 15.55 12.63 -2.88
CA SER A 100 16.80 13.36 -3.11
C SER A 100 16.83 14.73 -2.42
N LEU A 101 15.74 15.13 -1.74
CA LEU A 101 15.72 16.38 -0.98
C LEU A 101 16.62 16.29 0.26
N PRO A 102 17.39 17.35 0.56
CA PRO A 102 18.24 17.38 1.73
C PRO A 102 17.40 17.33 3.01
N LYS A 103 17.72 16.40 3.91
CA LYS A 103 17.03 16.12 5.19
C LYS A 103 16.87 17.33 6.13
N SER A 104 17.67 18.40 5.91
CA SER A 104 17.79 19.59 6.78
C SER A 104 17.34 20.89 6.09
N SER A 105 16.70 20.83 4.91
CA SER A 105 16.31 22.06 4.21
C SER A 105 15.23 22.81 5.00
N ARG A 106 15.59 23.98 5.55
CA ARG A 106 14.62 24.94 6.07
C ARG A 106 13.62 25.28 4.96
N LEU A 107 12.34 25.34 5.32
CA LEU A 107 11.18 25.63 4.46
C LEU A 107 11.32 26.90 3.59
N GLU A 108 12.28 27.75 3.92
CA GLU A 108 12.57 29.04 3.28
C GLU A 108 13.29 28.87 1.92
N ASN A 109 14.18 27.86 1.76
CA ASN A 109 15.00 27.69 0.55
C ASN A 109 14.48 26.59 -0.40
N LEU A 110 13.27 26.08 -0.19
CA LEU A 110 12.73 24.96 -0.97
C LEU A 110 12.60 25.27 -2.46
N GLN A 111 12.28 26.50 -2.85
CA GLN A 111 12.18 26.88 -4.27
C GLN A 111 13.55 26.83 -4.98
N GLU A 112 14.62 27.22 -4.29
CA GLU A 112 15.99 27.18 -4.83
C GLU A 112 16.49 25.73 -4.93
N VAL A 113 16.22 24.92 -3.91
CA VAL A 113 16.53 23.47 -3.90
C VAL A 113 15.78 22.74 -5.02
N VAL A 114 14.49 23.06 -5.24
CA VAL A 114 13.69 22.50 -6.33
C VAL A 114 14.26 22.90 -7.69
N LYS A 115 14.71 24.16 -7.86
CA LYS A 115 15.40 24.60 -9.09
C LYS A 115 16.69 23.82 -9.35
N ASN A 116 17.50 23.60 -8.31
CA ASN A 116 18.75 22.84 -8.42
C ASN A 116 18.52 21.37 -8.78
N ILE A 117 17.46 20.73 -8.25
CA ILE A 117 17.07 19.34 -8.57
C ILE A 117 16.32 19.23 -9.93
N GLY A 118 15.68 20.31 -10.36
CA GLY A 118 15.04 20.44 -11.67
C GLY A 118 16.03 20.67 -12.81
N GLY A 119 17.17 21.32 -12.52
CA GLY A 119 18.16 21.81 -13.48
C GLY A 119 19.08 20.76 -14.11
N GLU A 120 19.01 19.48 -13.73
CA GLU A 120 19.85 18.41 -14.34
C GLU A 120 19.29 17.86 -15.67
N ARG A 121 18.48 18.62 -16.42
CA ARG A 121 18.06 18.27 -17.79
C ARG A 121 18.28 19.40 -18.79
N GLU A 122 19.49 19.92 -18.84
CA GLU A 122 20.04 20.52 -20.07
C GLU A 122 21.51 20.12 -20.20
N LYS A 123 21.76 18.95 -20.78
CA LYS A 123 22.92 18.60 -21.62
C LYS A 123 22.72 17.24 -22.26
#